data_AF-A0A7Y7EE84-F1
#
_entry.id   AF-A0A7Y7EE84-F1
#
_cell.length_a   1.000
_cell.length_b   1.000
_cell.length_c   1.000
_cell.angle_alpha   90.00
_cell.angle_beta   90.00
_cell.angle_gamma   90.00
#
_symmetry.space_group_name_H-M   'P 1'
#
loop_
_entity.id
_entity.type
_entity.pdbx_description
1 polymer ?
#
loop_
_entity_poly.entity_id
_entity_poly.type
_entity_poly.pdbx_seq_one_letter_code
_entity_poly.pdbx_strand_id
1 'polypeptide(L)'
;MKSYYDLIDQTFEFPTKEFKVNGKYLEFHDIPLIDIIKEHGTPLRLTYLPKISQNIQNAKSWFEKAMKKHKYEGSYTYCYCTKSNHFSFVLDEVIDNGCQIETSSAFDIPIIRSLHQKGKINKDILVICNGFKRPLYTQYIGELINDGFKNCIPILDNMNELEYYKENVKSDFKVGIRVAADEEPNFEFYTSRLGIRYGDIKDYYKDHIEGSKATLKMLHFFINTGIKDSAYYWSELSRFIYKYCELKKVCPTLDTVDIGGGFPIKTSLTFEYDYEYMVGQIVENIQWICNKSNVPVPNIITEFGSFT
;
A
#
# COMPACT_ATOMS: atom_id res chain seq x y z
N MET A 1 29.46 38.50 -17.47
CA MET A 1 28.97 37.34 -18.26
C MET A 1 28.29 36.44 -17.25
N LYS A 2 26.95 36.33 -17.25
CA LYS A 2 26.26 35.38 -16.35
C LYS A 2 26.66 33.98 -16.80
N SER A 3 27.27 33.21 -15.91
CA SER A 3 27.63 31.83 -16.18
C SER A 3 26.36 30.97 -16.25
N TYR A 4 26.46 29.79 -16.85
CA TYR A 4 25.37 28.82 -16.83
C TYR A 4 25.00 28.42 -15.39
N TYR A 5 25.96 28.45 -14.46
CA TYR A 5 25.73 28.27 -13.02
C TYR A 5 24.80 29.34 -12.45
N ASP A 6 25.01 30.62 -12.79
CA ASP A 6 24.17 31.73 -12.31
C ASP A 6 22.71 31.64 -12.82
N LEU A 7 22.49 30.92 -13.93
CA LEU A 7 21.16 30.67 -14.48
C LEU A 7 20.46 29.51 -13.76
N ILE A 8 21.21 28.47 -13.35
CA ILE A 8 20.67 27.34 -12.58
C ILE A 8 20.25 27.79 -11.18
N ASP A 9 21.08 28.57 -10.48
CA ASP A 9 20.77 29.11 -9.14
C ASP A 9 19.53 30.01 -9.11
N GLN A 10 19.21 30.67 -10.24
CA GLN A 10 18.04 31.55 -10.35
C GLN A 10 16.75 30.81 -10.71
N THR A 11 16.83 29.55 -11.15
CA THR A 11 15.70 28.85 -11.79
C THR A 11 15.31 27.55 -11.08
N PHE A 12 16.20 26.97 -10.27
CA PHE A 12 15.96 25.70 -9.59
C PHE A 12 16.30 25.80 -8.11
N GLU A 13 15.45 25.24 -7.24
CA GLU A 13 15.82 24.97 -5.86
C GLU A 13 16.85 23.83 -5.83
N PHE A 14 18.12 24.19 -5.96
CA PHE A 14 19.25 23.29 -5.90
C PHE A 14 20.39 23.98 -5.15
N PRO A 15 21.10 23.33 -4.21
CA PRO A 15 21.01 21.92 -3.81
C PRO A 15 19.71 21.55 -3.09
N THR A 16 19.29 20.28 -3.23
CA THR A 16 18.18 19.70 -2.44
C THR A 16 18.71 18.98 -1.21
N LYS A 17 17.83 18.48 -0.32
CA LYS A 17 18.26 17.67 0.84
C LYS A 17 19.10 16.45 0.45
N GLU A 18 18.87 15.88 -0.73
CA GLU A 18 19.55 14.67 -1.19
C GLU A 18 20.85 14.94 -1.96
N PHE A 19 20.99 16.13 -2.56
CA PHE A 19 22.10 16.44 -3.47
C PHE A 19 22.85 17.68 -3.02
N LYS A 20 24.17 17.56 -2.83
CA LYS A 20 25.06 18.68 -2.54
C LYS A 20 26.13 18.80 -3.62
N VAL A 21 26.64 20.01 -3.84
CA VAL A 21 27.76 20.26 -4.76
C VAL A 21 28.96 20.73 -3.96
N ASN A 22 30.08 20.02 -4.14
CA ASN A 22 31.36 20.36 -3.53
C ASN A 22 32.36 20.68 -4.66
N GLY A 23 32.50 21.97 -4.96
CA GLY A 23 33.24 22.44 -6.14
C GLY A 23 32.56 22.01 -7.44
N LYS A 24 33.14 21.03 -8.14
CA LYS A 24 32.59 20.45 -9.39
C LYS A 24 32.07 19.03 -9.22
N TYR A 25 32.04 18.51 -7.99
CA TYR A 25 31.65 17.14 -7.69
C TYR A 25 30.30 17.10 -7.01
N LEU A 26 29.50 16.08 -7.35
CA LEU A 26 28.18 15.84 -6.79
C LEU A 26 28.28 14.87 -5.61
N GLU A 27 27.63 15.21 -4.52
CA GLU A 27 27.38 14.33 -3.38
C GLU A 27 25.91 13.93 -3.38
N PHE A 28 25.64 12.64 -3.17
CA PHE A 28 24.28 12.09 -3.04
C PHE A 28 24.12 11.49 -1.65
N HIS A 29 23.27 12.07 -0.81
CA HIS A 29 23.14 11.72 0.61
C HIS A 29 24.49 11.70 1.35
N ASP A 30 25.28 12.77 1.16
CA ASP A 30 26.63 12.93 1.72
C ASP A 30 27.66 11.89 1.23
N ILE A 31 27.35 11.16 0.15
CA ILE A 31 28.28 10.23 -0.51
C ILE A 31 28.91 10.94 -1.72
N PRO A 32 30.24 11.14 -1.75
CA PRO A 32 30.93 11.71 -2.90
C PRO A 32 30.87 10.76 -4.09
N LEU A 33 30.06 11.10 -5.11
CA LEU A 33 29.85 10.21 -6.25
C LEU A 33 31.13 9.99 -7.07
N ILE A 34 32.07 10.93 -7.02
CA ILE A 34 33.36 10.82 -7.71
C ILE A 34 34.21 9.65 -7.18
N ASP A 35 34.14 9.36 -5.89
CA ASP A 35 34.96 8.30 -5.29
C ASP A 35 34.40 6.93 -5.69
N ILE A 36 33.07 6.80 -5.68
CA ILE A 36 32.38 5.62 -6.19
C ILE A 36 32.65 5.40 -7.70
N ILE A 37 32.65 6.46 -8.50
CA ILE A 37 32.97 6.40 -9.94
C ILE A 37 34.43 5.98 -10.16
N LYS A 38 35.38 6.49 -9.37
CA LYS A 38 36.79 6.09 -9.48
C LYS A 38 36.99 4.61 -9.13
N GLU A 39 36.23 4.10 -8.18
CA GLU A 39 36.33 2.70 -7.72
C GLU A 39 35.67 1.72 -8.71
N HIS A 40 34.45 2.02 -9.17
CA HIS A 40 33.65 1.05 -9.94
C HIS A 40 33.47 1.39 -11.43
N GLY A 41 33.89 2.59 -11.86
CA GLY A 41 33.71 3.05 -13.24
C GLY A 41 32.27 3.45 -13.59
N THR A 42 32.03 3.63 -14.89
CA THR A 42 30.70 4.00 -15.45
C THR A 42 30.37 3.14 -16.68
N PRO A 43 29.09 2.86 -16.97
CA PRO A 43 27.87 3.33 -16.27
C PRO A 43 27.63 2.62 -14.94
N LEU A 44 27.08 3.34 -13.95
CA LEU A 44 26.81 2.84 -12.60
C LEU A 44 25.37 3.16 -12.19
N ARG A 45 24.74 2.24 -11.46
CA ARG A 45 23.47 2.46 -10.74
C ARG A 45 23.70 2.32 -9.25
N LEU A 46 23.34 3.36 -8.49
CA LEU A 46 23.39 3.37 -7.03
C LEU A 46 21.98 3.24 -6.46
N THR A 47 21.85 2.50 -5.38
CA THR A 47 20.61 2.43 -4.58
C THR A 47 20.94 2.76 -3.14
N TYR A 48 20.34 3.83 -2.62
CA TYR A 48 20.59 4.28 -1.26
C TYR A 48 19.53 3.70 -0.31
N LEU A 49 19.84 2.54 0.27
CA LEU A 49 18.92 1.79 1.13
C LEU A 49 18.37 2.58 2.33
N PRO A 50 19.13 3.46 3.01
CA PRO A 50 18.59 4.20 4.14
C PRO A 50 17.37 5.06 3.79
N LYS A 51 17.18 5.42 2.51
CA LYS A 51 15.98 6.14 2.07
C LYS A 51 14.70 5.31 2.20
N ILE A 52 14.78 4.00 1.97
CA ILE A 52 13.67 3.05 2.14
C ILE A 52 13.20 3.08 3.61
N SER A 53 14.14 2.88 4.54
CA SER A 53 13.91 3.02 5.98
C SER A 53 13.27 4.36 6.33
N GLN A 54 13.86 5.47 5.87
CA GLN A 54 13.35 6.82 6.17
C GLN A 54 11.91 7.01 5.70
N ASN A 55 11.57 6.60 4.48
CA ASN A 55 10.24 6.77 3.93
C ASN A 55 9.20 5.94 4.72
N ILE A 56 9.50 4.68 5.01
CA ILE A 56 8.63 3.81 5.82
C ILE A 56 8.40 4.41 7.21
N GLN A 57 9.47 4.82 7.90
CA GLN A 57 9.37 5.38 9.26
C GLN A 57 8.64 6.72 9.28
N ASN A 58 8.83 7.56 8.26
CA ASN A 58 8.08 8.81 8.12
C ASN A 58 6.58 8.56 7.99
N ALA A 59 6.17 7.64 7.11
CA ALA A 59 4.77 7.27 6.95
C ALA A 59 4.16 6.72 8.24
N LYS A 60 4.85 5.79 8.91
CA LYS A 60 4.44 5.27 10.22
C LYS A 60 4.28 6.40 11.25
N SER A 61 5.24 7.32 11.31
CA SER A 61 5.18 8.46 12.22
C SER A 61 4.00 9.41 11.93
N TRP A 62 3.73 9.72 10.65
CA TRP A 62 2.60 10.58 10.30
C TRP A 62 1.26 9.96 10.71
N PHE A 63 1.07 8.67 10.45
CA PHE A 63 -0.15 7.96 10.87
C PHE A 63 -0.26 7.85 12.39
N GLU A 64 0.84 7.53 13.09
CA GLU A 64 0.85 7.48 14.56
C GLU A 64 0.48 8.84 15.18
N LYS A 65 1.09 9.93 14.70
CA LYS A 65 0.78 11.30 15.15
C LYS A 65 -0.68 11.65 14.88
N ALA A 66 -1.19 11.38 13.69
CA ALA A 66 -2.57 11.64 13.32
C ALA A 66 -3.54 10.84 14.21
N MET A 67 -3.31 9.53 14.37
CA MET A 67 -4.12 8.66 15.23
C MET A 67 -4.12 9.14 16.68
N LYS A 68 -2.96 9.54 17.23
CA LYS A 68 -2.86 10.10 18.58
C LYS A 68 -3.59 11.43 18.72
N LYS A 69 -3.42 12.36 17.78
CA LYS A 69 -4.08 13.67 17.76
C LYS A 69 -5.60 13.52 17.79
N HIS A 70 -6.12 12.56 17.02
CA HIS A 70 -7.55 12.32 16.86
C HIS A 70 -8.12 11.30 17.87
N LYS A 71 -7.29 10.71 18.75
CA LYS A 71 -7.69 9.59 19.64
C LYS A 71 -8.34 8.45 18.86
N TYR A 72 -7.75 8.12 17.72
CA TYR A 72 -8.20 7.05 16.85
C TYR A 72 -7.84 5.69 17.49
N GLU A 73 -8.84 4.85 17.74
CA GLU A 73 -8.65 3.58 18.48
C GLU A 73 -8.16 2.41 17.60
N GLY A 74 -8.25 2.55 16.27
CA GLY A 74 -7.70 1.56 15.33
C GLY A 74 -6.18 1.63 15.22
N SER A 75 -5.58 0.60 14.60
CA SER A 75 -4.13 0.53 14.36
C SER A 75 -3.75 0.89 12.93
N TYR A 76 -2.48 1.23 12.70
CA TYR A 76 -1.92 1.44 11.37
C TYR A 76 -0.96 0.32 11.00
N THR A 77 -1.08 -0.23 9.79
CA THR A 77 -0.16 -1.22 9.23
C THR A 77 0.36 -0.76 7.87
N TYR A 78 1.68 -0.74 7.73
CA TYR A 78 2.36 -0.45 6.46
C TYR A 78 2.62 -1.75 5.69
N CYS A 79 2.05 -1.87 4.50
CA CYS A 79 2.30 -2.99 3.59
C CYS A 79 3.16 -2.51 2.41
N TYR A 80 4.18 -3.30 2.08
CA TYR A 80 5.00 -3.07 0.89
C TYR A 80 4.49 -3.89 -0.29
N CYS A 81 4.22 -3.21 -1.40
CA CYS A 81 3.75 -3.81 -2.64
C CYS A 81 4.95 -4.30 -3.47
N THR A 82 5.11 -5.61 -3.60
CA THR A 82 6.28 -6.23 -4.25
C THR A 82 6.43 -5.82 -5.72
N LYS A 83 5.32 -5.53 -6.41
CA LYS A 83 5.33 -5.09 -7.82
C LYS A 83 6.15 -3.81 -8.04
N SER A 84 6.35 -3.00 -7.00
CA SER A 84 7.19 -1.79 -7.05
C SER A 84 8.67 -2.15 -7.18
N ASN A 85 9.16 -3.15 -6.44
CA ASN A 85 10.53 -3.67 -6.57
C ASN A 85 10.70 -5.03 -5.86
N HIS A 86 11.17 -6.04 -6.59
CA HIS A 86 11.34 -7.41 -6.08
C HIS A 86 12.79 -7.74 -5.67
N PHE A 87 13.73 -6.80 -5.79
CA PHE A 87 15.13 -7.07 -5.46
C PHE A 87 15.29 -7.40 -3.97
N SER A 88 16.09 -8.44 -3.67
CA SER A 88 16.22 -8.95 -2.31
C SER A 88 16.72 -7.89 -1.32
N PHE A 89 17.66 -7.03 -1.73
CA PHE A 89 18.17 -5.97 -0.87
C PHE A 89 17.12 -4.89 -0.54
N VAL A 90 16.10 -4.70 -1.38
CA VAL A 90 14.98 -3.80 -1.08
C VAL A 90 14.03 -4.48 -0.11
N LEU A 91 13.67 -5.74 -0.38
CA LEU A 91 12.78 -6.50 0.49
C LEU A 91 13.38 -6.75 1.87
N ASP A 92 14.68 -7.02 1.95
CA ASP A 92 15.38 -7.18 3.23
C ASP A 92 15.25 -5.90 4.07
N GLU A 93 15.54 -4.73 3.50
CA GLU A 93 15.39 -3.43 4.17
C GLU A 93 13.94 -3.14 4.57
N VAL A 94 12.96 -3.46 3.71
CA VAL A 94 11.52 -3.33 3.99
C VAL A 94 11.09 -4.19 5.18
N ILE A 95 11.53 -5.45 5.22
CA ILE A 95 11.19 -6.40 6.28
C ILE A 95 11.89 -6.04 7.59
N ASP A 96 13.15 -5.59 7.53
CA ASP A 96 13.88 -5.11 8.70
C ASP A 96 13.20 -3.87 9.33
N ASN A 97 12.39 -3.13 8.57
CA ASN A 97 11.51 -2.05 9.07
C ASN A 97 10.13 -2.53 9.58
N GLY A 98 9.89 -3.84 9.65
CA GLY A 98 8.64 -4.42 10.15
C GLY A 98 7.43 -4.18 9.24
N CYS A 99 7.66 -4.02 7.94
CA CYS A 99 6.57 -3.93 6.96
C CYS A 99 5.92 -5.30 6.74
N GLN A 100 4.62 -5.27 6.46
CA GLN A 100 3.89 -6.42 5.95
C GLN A 100 4.01 -6.45 4.41
N ILE A 101 3.51 -7.50 3.76
CA ILE A 101 3.71 -7.68 2.31
C ILE A 101 2.37 -7.65 1.58
N GLU A 102 2.33 -6.93 0.47
CA GLU A 102 1.30 -7.05 -0.54
C GLU A 102 1.88 -7.75 -1.77
N THR A 103 1.08 -8.63 -2.37
CA THR A 103 1.40 -9.37 -3.58
C THR A 103 0.36 -9.11 -4.66
N SER A 104 0.79 -9.09 -5.92
CA SER A 104 -0.08 -8.78 -7.06
C SER A 104 -0.13 -9.88 -8.13
N SER A 105 0.65 -10.96 -7.96
CA SER A 105 0.77 -12.04 -8.95
C SER A 105 1.30 -13.36 -8.38
N ALA A 106 1.21 -14.43 -9.18
CA ALA A 106 1.80 -15.73 -8.84
C ALA A 106 3.34 -15.69 -8.64
N PHE A 107 4.02 -14.68 -9.21
CA PHE A 107 5.47 -14.52 -9.06
C PHE A 107 5.87 -14.16 -7.62
N ASP A 108 4.95 -13.55 -6.87
CA ASP A 108 5.23 -13.03 -5.53
C ASP A 108 5.22 -14.13 -4.45
N ILE A 109 4.39 -15.18 -4.61
CA ILE A 109 4.28 -16.23 -3.58
C ILE A 109 5.61 -17.00 -3.38
N PRO A 110 6.38 -17.37 -4.42
CA PRO A 110 7.74 -17.89 -4.26
C PRO A 110 8.68 -16.95 -3.48
N ILE A 111 8.51 -15.62 -3.59
CA ILE A 111 9.30 -14.65 -2.82
C ILE A 111 8.97 -14.78 -1.33
N ILE A 112 7.69 -14.83 -0.96
CA ILE A 112 7.26 -15.05 0.43
C ILE A 112 7.86 -16.34 1.00
N ARG A 113 7.79 -17.43 0.23
CA ARG A 113 8.35 -18.73 0.65
C ARG A 113 9.86 -18.66 0.84
N SER A 114 10.58 -17.99 -0.06
CA SER A 114 12.03 -17.77 0.04
C SER A 114 12.39 -16.94 1.28
N LEU A 115 11.67 -15.85 1.56
CA LEU A 115 11.87 -15.03 2.76
C LEU A 115 11.68 -15.86 4.04
N HIS A 116 10.64 -16.69 4.09
CA HIS A 116 10.39 -17.59 5.21
C HIS A 116 11.49 -18.66 5.35
N GLN A 117 11.91 -19.30 4.26
CA GLN A 117 13.00 -20.29 4.26
C GLN A 117 14.34 -19.69 4.76
N LYS A 118 14.58 -18.42 4.47
CA LYS A 118 15.75 -17.66 4.96
C LYS A 118 15.59 -17.17 6.41
N GLY A 119 14.46 -17.41 7.06
CA GLY A 119 14.18 -16.95 8.42
C GLY A 119 13.96 -15.44 8.54
N LYS A 120 13.73 -14.72 7.43
CA LYS A 120 13.47 -13.27 7.43
C LYS A 120 12.05 -12.93 7.88
N ILE A 121 11.10 -13.83 7.64
CA ILE A 121 9.70 -13.69 8.06
C ILE A 121 9.22 -15.00 8.69
N ASN A 122 8.23 -14.90 9.57
CA ASN A 122 7.52 -16.06 10.10
C ASN A 122 6.13 -16.19 9.43
N LYS A 123 5.37 -17.23 9.78
CA LYS A 123 4.03 -17.47 9.21
C LYS A 123 2.94 -16.53 9.74
N ASP A 124 3.25 -15.70 10.74
CA ASP A 124 2.32 -14.70 11.28
C ASP A 124 2.33 -13.39 10.48
N ILE A 125 3.26 -13.23 9.53
CA ILE A 125 3.27 -12.09 8.61
C ILE A 125 1.95 -11.95 7.86
N LEU A 126 1.46 -10.71 7.77
CA LEU A 126 0.33 -10.35 6.94
C LEU A 126 0.77 -10.30 5.46
N VAL A 127 0.06 -11.07 4.64
CA VAL A 127 0.25 -11.10 3.18
C VAL A 127 -1.09 -10.74 2.53
N ILE A 128 -1.17 -9.57 1.90
CA ILE A 128 -2.37 -9.10 1.19
C ILE A 128 -2.22 -9.47 -0.28
N CYS A 129 -3.16 -10.23 -0.83
CA CYS A 129 -3.06 -10.69 -2.22
C CYS A 129 -4.08 -9.97 -3.11
N ASN A 130 -3.66 -8.90 -3.77
CA ASN A 130 -4.48 -8.15 -4.75
C ASN A 130 -4.23 -8.62 -6.18
N GLY A 131 -4.95 -8.00 -7.10
CA GLY A 131 -4.73 -8.11 -8.54
C GLY A 131 -5.54 -9.24 -9.14
N PHE A 132 -5.65 -9.22 -10.47
CA PHE A 132 -6.41 -10.23 -11.19
C PHE A 132 -5.78 -11.62 -11.01
N LYS A 133 -6.50 -12.53 -10.32
CA LYS A 133 -5.96 -13.83 -9.93
C LYS A 133 -6.18 -14.86 -11.01
N ARG A 134 -5.15 -15.03 -11.84
CA ARG A 134 -5.05 -16.17 -12.75
C ARG A 134 -4.96 -17.48 -11.94
N PRO A 135 -5.36 -18.64 -12.51
CA PRO A 135 -5.44 -19.91 -11.78
C PRO A 135 -4.20 -20.26 -10.94
N LEU A 136 -2.99 -20.04 -11.47
CA LEU A 136 -1.75 -20.32 -10.75
C LEU A 136 -1.58 -19.45 -9.49
N TYR A 137 -2.02 -18.18 -9.55
CA TYR A 137 -1.91 -17.29 -8.41
C TYR A 137 -2.90 -17.69 -7.32
N THR A 138 -4.16 -17.96 -7.70
CA THR A 138 -5.19 -18.46 -6.79
C THR A 138 -4.76 -19.76 -6.10
N GLN A 139 -4.14 -20.68 -6.87
CA GLN A 139 -3.56 -21.91 -6.36
C GLN A 139 -2.46 -21.63 -5.32
N TYR A 140 -1.47 -20.81 -5.66
CA TYR A 140 -0.37 -20.52 -4.75
C TYR A 140 -0.83 -19.82 -3.47
N ILE A 141 -1.84 -18.96 -3.53
CA ILE A 141 -2.45 -18.34 -2.33
C ILE A 141 -3.09 -19.43 -1.46
N GLY A 142 -3.90 -20.31 -2.05
CA GLY A 142 -4.55 -21.41 -1.32
C GLY A 142 -3.53 -22.36 -0.65
N GLU A 143 -2.46 -22.71 -1.37
CA GLU A 143 -1.34 -23.48 -0.84
C GLU A 143 -0.61 -22.75 0.29
N LEU A 144 -0.37 -21.44 0.16
CA LEU A 144 0.28 -20.66 1.19
C LEU A 144 -0.53 -20.62 2.50
N ILE A 145 -1.86 -20.47 2.40
CA ILE A 145 -2.77 -20.54 3.55
C ILE A 145 -2.72 -21.95 4.17
N ASN A 146 -2.79 -23.00 3.35
CA ASN A 146 -2.72 -24.39 3.80
C ASN A 146 -1.38 -24.74 4.47
N ASP A 147 -0.30 -24.05 4.11
CA ASP A 147 1.02 -24.18 4.75
C ASP A 147 1.11 -23.45 6.09
N GLY A 148 0.04 -22.80 6.53
CA GLY A 148 -0.09 -22.21 7.85
C GLY A 148 0.13 -20.70 7.93
N PHE A 149 0.22 -19.99 6.79
CA PHE A 149 0.23 -18.53 6.76
C PHE A 149 -1.20 -18.00 7.00
N LYS A 150 -1.65 -18.02 8.26
CA LYS A 150 -3.04 -17.69 8.65
C LYS A 150 -3.43 -16.22 8.37
N ASN A 151 -2.43 -15.36 8.18
CA ASN A 151 -2.59 -13.95 7.83
C ASN A 151 -2.34 -13.69 6.34
N CYS A 152 -2.35 -14.72 5.49
CA CYS A 152 -2.48 -14.55 4.04
C CYS A 152 -3.95 -14.29 3.70
N ILE A 153 -4.26 -13.09 3.20
CA ILE A 153 -5.62 -12.61 2.94
C ILE A 153 -5.77 -12.35 1.43
N PRO A 154 -6.44 -13.23 0.66
CA PRO A 154 -6.88 -12.89 -0.68
C PRO A 154 -7.92 -11.77 -0.66
N ILE A 155 -7.65 -10.71 -1.42
CA ILE A 155 -8.59 -9.62 -1.67
C ILE A 155 -9.41 -9.99 -2.90
N LEU A 156 -10.69 -10.26 -2.77
CA LEU A 156 -11.54 -10.67 -3.89
C LEU A 156 -11.71 -9.50 -4.88
N ASP A 157 -11.14 -9.65 -6.09
CA ASP A 157 -11.25 -8.66 -7.17
C ASP A 157 -12.48 -8.92 -8.06
N ASN A 158 -13.14 -10.07 -7.90
CA ASN A 158 -14.43 -10.38 -8.51
C ASN A 158 -15.19 -11.44 -7.69
N MET A 159 -16.49 -11.58 -7.96
CA MET A 159 -17.39 -12.46 -7.18
C MET A 159 -17.08 -13.96 -7.32
N ASN A 160 -16.35 -14.39 -8.36
CA ASN A 160 -16.11 -15.81 -8.63
C ASN A 160 -14.87 -16.36 -7.92
N GLU A 161 -13.97 -15.50 -7.42
CA GLU A 161 -12.70 -15.92 -6.81
C GLU A 161 -12.89 -16.72 -5.51
N LEU A 162 -13.96 -16.44 -4.76
CA LEU A 162 -14.19 -17.03 -3.44
C LEU A 162 -14.38 -18.55 -3.48
N GLU A 163 -15.06 -19.06 -4.51
CA GLU A 163 -15.44 -20.48 -4.59
C GLU A 163 -14.20 -21.39 -4.66
N TYR A 164 -13.16 -20.97 -5.39
CA TYR A 164 -11.89 -21.69 -5.41
C TYR A 164 -11.32 -21.88 -3.99
N TYR A 165 -11.31 -20.82 -3.18
CA TYR A 165 -10.75 -20.88 -1.84
C TYR A 165 -11.60 -21.76 -0.91
N LYS A 166 -12.93 -21.70 -1.01
CA LYS A 166 -13.82 -22.58 -0.23
C LYS A 166 -13.57 -24.07 -0.50
N GLU A 167 -13.30 -24.41 -1.75
CA GLU A 167 -13.03 -25.78 -2.20
C GLU A 167 -11.62 -26.27 -1.81
N ASN A 168 -10.61 -25.41 -1.92
CA ASN A 168 -9.20 -25.83 -1.86
C ASN A 168 -8.48 -25.48 -0.54
N VAL A 169 -9.00 -24.52 0.24
CA VAL A 169 -8.45 -24.19 1.57
C VAL A 169 -9.06 -25.09 2.63
N LYS A 170 -8.19 -25.78 3.39
CA LYS A 170 -8.59 -26.84 4.31
C LYS A 170 -9.19 -26.32 5.61
N SER A 171 -8.68 -25.20 6.12
CA SER A 171 -9.12 -24.57 7.37
C SER A 171 -9.98 -23.34 7.11
N ASP A 172 -10.51 -22.75 8.18
CA ASP A 172 -11.05 -21.38 8.12
C ASP A 172 -9.96 -20.41 7.64
N PHE A 173 -10.37 -19.43 6.84
CA PHE A 173 -9.46 -18.48 6.21
C PHE A 173 -10.07 -17.08 6.17
N LYS A 174 -9.20 -16.09 5.98
CA LYS A 174 -9.58 -14.67 5.92
C LYS A 174 -9.68 -14.23 4.47
N VAL A 175 -10.61 -13.36 4.17
CA VAL A 175 -10.74 -12.71 2.86
C VAL A 175 -10.93 -11.20 3.03
N GLY A 176 -10.55 -10.44 2.01
CA GLY A 176 -10.96 -9.06 1.83
C GLY A 176 -11.79 -8.90 0.56
N ILE A 177 -12.45 -7.76 0.39
CA ILE A 177 -13.16 -7.41 -0.84
C ILE A 177 -12.58 -6.12 -1.38
N ARG A 178 -12.16 -6.13 -2.65
CA ARG A 178 -11.87 -4.88 -3.37
C ARG A 178 -13.18 -4.23 -3.77
N VAL A 179 -13.31 -2.94 -3.46
CA VAL A 179 -14.45 -2.14 -3.88
C VAL A 179 -14.15 -1.52 -5.25
N ALA A 180 -15.07 -1.67 -6.21
CA ALA A 180 -14.94 -1.04 -7.51
C ALA A 180 -15.17 0.48 -7.39
N ALA A 181 -14.09 1.26 -7.47
CA ALA A 181 -14.16 2.72 -7.49
C ALA A 181 -14.69 3.22 -8.84
N ASP A 182 -15.45 4.32 -8.81
CA ASP A 182 -15.95 4.96 -10.03
C ASP A 182 -14.81 5.84 -10.58
N GLU A 183 -14.26 5.51 -11.75
CA GLU A 183 -13.22 6.33 -12.40
C GLU A 183 -13.82 7.59 -13.03
N GLU A 184 -13.04 8.68 -13.09
CA GLU A 184 -13.47 9.88 -13.83
C GLU A 184 -13.79 9.53 -15.30
N PRO A 185 -14.95 9.96 -15.84
CA PRO A 185 -15.42 9.55 -17.17
C PRO A 185 -14.49 9.92 -18.35
N ASN A 186 -13.49 10.78 -18.13
CA ASN A 186 -12.58 11.30 -19.16
C ASN A 186 -11.21 10.59 -19.19
N PHE A 187 -10.99 9.51 -18.44
CA PHE A 187 -9.70 8.83 -18.43
C PHE A 187 -9.53 7.88 -19.64
N GLU A 188 -8.54 8.13 -20.50
CA GLU A 188 -8.24 7.34 -21.73
C GLU A 188 -7.92 5.87 -21.46
N PHE A 189 -7.58 5.51 -20.21
CA PHE A 189 -7.29 4.15 -19.77
C PHE A 189 -8.31 3.69 -18.74
N TYR A 190 -9.51 3.32 -19.21
CA TYR A 190 -10.51 2.56 -18.42
C TYR A 190 -9.87 1.28 -17.86
N THR A 191 -9.36 1.33 -16.62
CA THR A 191 -8.65 0.20 -15.99
C THR A 191 -9.32 -0.29 -14.71
N SER A 192 -10.31 0.44 -14.17
CA SER A 192 -11.18 -0.04 -13.09
C SER A 192 -12.25 -1.00 -13.60
N ARG A 193 -11.84 -2.24 -13.92
CA ARG A 193 -12.75 -3.40 -14.08
C ARG A 193 -12.67 -4.38 -12.90
N LEU A 194 -11.85 -4.08 -11.90
CA LEU A 194 -11.61 -4.93 -10.74
C LEU A 194 -12.32 -4.39 -9.51
N GLY A 195 -12.88 -5.31 -8.75
CA GLY A 195 -13.64 -5.05 -7.54
C GLY A 195 -15.13 -5.39 -7.69
N ILE A 196 -15.77 -5.53 -6.54
CA ILE A 196 -17.20 -5.75 -6.41
C ILE A 196 -17.87 -4.37 -6.34
N ARG A 197 -18.99 -4.19 -7.07
CA ARG A 197 -19.73 -2.92 -7.07
C ARG A 197 -20.28 -2.64 -5.67
N TYR A 198 -20.30 -1.36 -5.29
CA TYR A 198 -20.80 -0.92 -3.98
C TYR A 198 -22.16 -1.50 -3.59
N GLY A 199 -23.10 -1.58 -4.54
CA GLY A 199 -24.45 -2.12 -4.30
C GLY A 199 -24.45 -3.60 -3.93
N ASP A 200 -23.51 -4.37 -4.48
CA ASP A 200 -23.55 -5.84 -4.40
C ASP A 200 -22.78 -6.38 -3.19
N ILE A 201 -21.89 -5.59 -2.58
CA ILE A 201 -20.97 -6.05 -1.52
C ILE A 201 -21.72 -6.66 -0.31
N LYS A 202 -22.82 -6.02 0.10
CA LYS A 202 -23.56 -6.46 1.30
C LYS A 202 -24.28 -7.78 1.06
N ASP A 203 -24.93 -7.92 -0.10
CA ASP A 203 -25.62 -9.14 -0.46
C ASP A 203 -24.60 -10.25 -0.73
N TYR A 204 -23.49 -9.94 -1.41
CA TYR A 204 -22.39 -10.88 -1.60
C TYR A 204 -21.81 -11.40 -0.27
N TYR A 205 -21.62 -10.53 0.73
CA TYR A 205 -21.21 -10.95 2.07
C TYR A 205 -22.22 -11.93 2.69
N LYS A 206 -23.51 -11.58 2.68
CA LYS A 206 -24.56 -12.40 3.30
C LYS A 206 -24.73 -13.75 2.62
N ASP A 207 -24.72 -13.75 1.29
CA ASP A 207 -25.09 -14.92 0.49
C ASP A 207 -23.89 -15.89 0.33
N HIS A 208 -22.65 -15.36 0.34
CA HIS A 208 -21.48 -16.17 0.02
C HIS A 208 -20.43 -16.26 1.12
N ILE A 209 -20.35 -15.32 2.06
CA ILE A 209 -19.29 -15.31 3.09
C ILE A 209 -19.82 -15.66 4.47
N GLU A 210 -20.95 -15.06 4.87
CA GLU A 210 -21.56 -15.30 6.18
C GLU A 210 -21.88 -16.78 6.39
N GLY A 211 -21.43 -17.34 7.51
CA GLY A 211 -21.61 -18.77 7.83
C GLY A 211 -20.72 -19.74 7.03
N SER A 212 -19.84 -19.25 6.16
CA SER A 212 -18.85 -20.09 5.44
C SER A 212 -17.52 -20.21 6.20
N LYS A 213 -16.57 -20.98 5.64
CA LYS A 213 -15.17 -21.04 6.13
C LYS A 213 -14.41 -19.71 5.94
N ALA A 214 -14.90 -18.83 5.07
CA ALA A 214 -14.28 -17.55 4.79
C ALA A 214 -14.76 -16.50 5.81
N THR A 215 -13.83 -15.77 6.41
CA THR A 215 -14.11 -14.63 7.28
C THR A 215 -13.73 -13.34 6.56
N LEU A 216 -14.72 -12.47 6.30
CA LEU A 216 -14.43 -11.13 5.78
C LEU A 216 -13.74 -10.29 6.85
N LYS A 217 -12.53 -9.82 6.57
CA LYS A 217 -11.71 -9.02 7.50
C LYS A 217 -11.51 -7.58 7.04
N MET A 218 -11.54 -7.35 5.73
CA MET A 218 -11.05 -6.10 5.15
C MET A 218 -11.86 -5.68 3.93
N LEU A 219 -12.06 -4.37 3.78
CA LEU A 219 -12.37 -3.76 2.48
C LEU A 219 -11.11 -3.08 1.95
N HIS A 220 -10.83 -3.26 0.67
CA HIS A 220 -9.71 -2.64 -0.02
C HIS A 220 -10.22 -1.64 -1.07
N PHE A 221 -9.54 -0.52 -1.16
CA PHE A 221 -9.84 0.58 -2.07
C PHE A 221 -8.56 1.12 -2.69
N PHE A 222 -8.64 1.41 -3.99
CA PHE A 222 -7.52 1.97 -4.74
C PHE A 222 -8.03 3.01 -5.72
N ILE A 223 -7.43 4.19 -5.70
CA ILE A 223 -7.66 5.24 -6.70
C ILE A 223 -6.43 5.36 -7.60
N ASN A 224 -6.66 5.27 -8.91
CA ASN A 224 -5.63 5.39 -9.93
C ASN A 224 -4.97 6.78 -10.00
N THR A 225 -5.68 7.86 -9.64
CA THR A 225 -5.18 9.25 -9.63
C THR A 225 -4.19 9.53 -8.49
N GLY A 226 -4.09 8.60 -7.52
CA GLY A 226 -3.27 8.69 -6.33
C GLY A 226 -3.92 9.48 -5.20
N ILE A 227 -3.22 9.53 -4.06
CA ILE A 227 -3.64 10.24 -2.85
C ILE A 227 -3.28 11.72 -3.03
N LYS A 228 -4.30 12.56 -3.22
CA LYS A 228 -4.16 14.00 -3.43
C LYS A 228 -5.24 14.75 -2.68
N ASP A 229 -4.94 15.97 -2.25
CA ASP A 229 -5.96 16.88 -1.71
C ASP A 229 -6.84 17.40 -2.86
N SER A 230 -7.81 16.59 -3.27
CA SER A 230 -8.75 16.89 -4.34
C SER A 230 -10.16 16.48 -3.94
N ALA A 231 -11.16 17.22 -4.43
CA ALA A 231 -12.56 16.91 -4.19
C ALA A 231 -12.91 15.47 -4.61
N TYR A 232 -12.31 14.99 -5.72
CA TYR A 232 -12.49 13.63 -6.19
C TYR A 232 -11.98 12.59 -5.18
N TYR A 233 -10.73 12.71 -4.72
CA TYR A 233 -10.17 11.79 -3.72
C TYR A 233 -11.02 11.74 -2.45
N TRP A 234 -11.41 12.91 -1.92
CA TRP A 234 -12.22 12.98 -0.70
C TRP A 234 -13.62 12.41 -0.88
N SER A 235 -14.23 12.59 -2.05
CA SER A 235 -15.54 12.01 -2.36
C SER A 235 -15.49 10.48 -2.40
N GLU A 236 -14.47 9.90 -3.02
CA GLU A 236 -14.31 8.46 -3.14
C GLU A 236 -13.90 7.81 -1.82
N LEU A 237 -12.97 8.43 -1.07
CA LEU A 237 -12.65 7.97 0.29
C LEU A 237 -13.90 7.98 1.17
N SER A 238 -14.68 9.07 1.15
CA SER A 238 -15.90 9.15 1.96
C SER A 238 -16.90 8.06 1.60
N ARG A 239 -17.13 7.83 0.29
CA ARG A 239 -18.01 6.79 -0.22
C ARG A 239 -17.56 5.40 0.22
N PHE A 240 -16.26 5.12 0.15
CA PHE A 240 -15.64 3.89 0.60
C PHE A 240 -15.85 3.66 2.11
N ILE A 241 -15.61 4.68 2.94
CA ILE A 241 -15.79 4.55 4.40
C ILE A 241 -17.26 4.42 4.79
N TYR A 242 -18.19 5.08 4.10
CA TYR A 242 -19.62 4.83 4.30
C TYR A 242 -20.00 3.38 3.99
N LYS A 243 -19.41 2.77 2.96
CA LYS A 243 -19.61 1.34 2.65
C LYS A 243 -19.03 0.44 3.75
N TYR A 244 -17.85 0.74 4.28
CA TYR A 244 -17.32 0.07 5.46
C TYR A 244 -18.29 0.15 6.64
N CYS A 245 -18.81 1.34 6.94
CA CYS A 245 -19.72 1.55 8.07
C CYS A 245 -21.05 0.78 7.90
N GLU A 246 -21.59 0.72 6.68
CA GLU A 246 -22.77 -0.07 6.38
C GLU A 246 -22.52 -1.56 6.62
N LEU A 247 -21.41 -2.08 6.11
CA LEU A 247 -21.08 -3.50 6.19
C LEU A 247 -20.69 -3.92 7.61
N LYS A 248 -19.97 -3.07 8.37
CA LYS A 248 -19.56 -3.32 9.75
C LYS A 248 -20.75 -3.60 10.68
N LYS A 249 -21.91 -2.99 10.42
CA LYS A 249 -23.13 -3.20 11.20
C LYS A 249 -23.69 -4.63 11.09
N VAL A 250 -23.41 -5.32 9.99
CA VAL A 250 -23.87 -6.70 9.74
C VAL A 250 -22.73 -7.72 9.73
N CYS A 251 -21.48 -7.27 9.62
CA CYS A 251 -20.28 -8.10 9.62
C CYS A 251 -19.35 -7.67 10.78
N PRO A 252 -19.50 -8.26 11.98
CA PRO A 252 -18.69 -7.89 13.14
C PRO A 252 -17.19 -8.13 12.95
N THR A 253 -16.81 -9.09 12.10
CA THR A 253 -15.43 -9.51 11.85
C THR A 253 -14.68 -8.58 10.90
N LEU A 254 -15.37 -7.78 10.09
CA LEU A 254 -14.77 -6.72 9.28
C LEU A 254 -14.18 -5.67 10.22
N ASP A 255 -12.87 -5.47 10.24
CA ASP A 255 -12.22 -4.55 11.17
C ASP A 255 -11.16 -3.68 10.52
N THR A 256 -10.90 -3.87 9.24
CA THR A 256 -9.78 -3.21 8.56
C THR A 256 -10.25 -2.57 7.26
N VAL A 257 -9.72 -1.38 6.98
CA VAL A 257 -9.78 -0.76 5.67
C VAL A 257 -8.37 -0.63 5.12
N ASP A 258 -8.21 -1.01 3.87
CA ASP A 258 -6.98 -0.81 3.13
C ASP A 258 -7.23 0.25 2.07
N ILE A 259 -6.52 1.37 2.20
CA ILE A 259 -6.65 2.53 1.31
C ILE A 259 -5.65 2.47 0.13
N GLY A 260 -4.96 1.33 -0.02
CA GLY A 260 -4.11 1.02 -1.15
C GLY A 260 -2.86 1.90 -1.24
N GLY A 261 -2.33 1.98 -2.46
CA GLY A 261 -1.16 2.78 -2.80
C GLY A 261 -1.50 4.21 -3.24
N GLY A 262 -0.64 4.78 -4.09
CA GLY A 262 -0.88 6.08 -4.72
C GLY A 262 -0.36 7.27 -3.92
N PHE A 263 0.40 7.05 -2.85
CA PHE A 263 1.05 8.13 -2.11
C PHE A 263 2.06 8.87 -3.01
N PRO A 264 2.06 10.22 -3.04
CA PRO A 264 2.86 10.96 -4.01
C PRO A 264 4.37 10.76 -3.88
N ILE A 265 5.04 10.71 -5.03
CA ILE A 265 6.49 10.52 -5.15
C ILE A 265 7.16 11.70 -5.84
N LYS A 266 8.41 11.98 -5.46
CA LYS A 266 9.24 13.00 -6.09
C LYS A 266 9.71 12.52 -7.46
N THR A 267 9.14 13.08 -8.54
CA THR A 267 9.53 12.81 -9.94
C THR A 267 10.33 13.95 -10.57
N SER A 268 10.49 15.07 -9.86
CA SER A 268 11.25 16.26 -10.25
C SER A 268 12.12 16.76 -9.09
N LEU A 269 13.09 17.64 -9.38
CA LEU A 269 13.95 18.24 -8.34
C LEU A 269 13.13 19.08 -7.35
N THR A 270 12.16 19.83 -7.87
CA THR A 270 11.15 20.55 -7.11
C THR A 270 9.94 19.65 -6.91
N PHE A 271 9.63 19.33 -5.65
CA PHE A 271 8.46 18.55 -5.28
C PHE A 271 8.09 18.89 -3.84
N GLU A 272 6.90 19.43 -3.66
CA GLU A 272 6.34 19.74 -2.35
C GLU A 272 5.04 18.99 -2.17
N TYR A 273 4.93 18.29 -1.04
CA TYR A 273 3.72 17.63 -0.63
C TYR A 273 3.69 17.55 0.89
N ASP A 274 2.61 18.05 1.49
CA ASP A 274 2.41 17.98 2.94
C ASP A 274 1.82 16.63 3.33
N TYR A 275 2.72 15.64 3.48
CA TYR A 275 2.36 14.29 3.86
C TYR A 275 1.70 14.21 5.24
N GLU A 276 2.13 15.02 6.20
CA GLU A 276 1.59 15.01 7.56
C GLU A 276 0.16 15.57 7.59
N TYR A 277 -0.09 16.66 6.86
CA TYR A 277 -1.43 17.20 6.66
C TYR A 277 -2.36 16.18 5.98
N MET A 278 -1.92 15.59 4.87
CA MET A 278 -2.76 14.63 4.12
C MET A 278 -3.15 13.43 4.98
N VAL A 279 -2.18 12.82 5.66
CA VAL A 279 -2.44 11.69 6.58
C VAL A 279 -3.38 12.11 7.72
N GLY A 280 -3.18 13.31 8.27
CA GLY A 280 -4.08 13.89 9.26
C GLY A 280 -5.53 13.96 8.78
N GLN A 281 -5.75 14.49 7.57
CA GLN A 281 -7.08 14.61 6.98
C GLN A 281 -7.72 13.25 6.68
N ILE A 282 -6.95 12.26 6.22
CA ILE A 282 -7.45 10.89 6.01
C ILE A 282 -7.97 10.29 7.33
N VAL A 283 -7.16 10.34 8.39
CA VAL A 283 -7.54 9.78 9.71
C VAL A 283 -8.75 10.51 10.30
N GLU A 284 -8.76 11.84 10.22
CA GLU A 284 -9.87 12.68 10.69
C GLU A 284 -11.19 12.35 9.96
N ASN A 285 -11.14 12.24 8.64
CA ASN A 285 -12.32 11.94 7.82
C ASN A 285 -12.88 10.54 8.13
N ILE A 286 -12.01 9.53 8.20
CA ILE A 286 -12.43 8.16 8.56
C ILE A 286 -13.10 8.15 9.94
N GLN A 287 -12.48 8.80 10.93
CA GLN A 287 -13.03 8.87 12.28
C GLN A 287 -14.39 9.56 12.31
N TRP A 288 -14.50 10.70 11.64
CA TRP A 288 -15.74 11.47 11.60
C TRP A 288 -16.90 10.66 11.01
N ILE A 289 -16.66 9.95 9.89
CA ILE A 289 -17.67 9.11 9.25
C ILE A 289 -18.08 7.93 10.15
N CYS A 290 -17.12 7.26 10.79
CA CYS A 290 -17.40 6.13 11.69
C CYS A 290 -18.20 6.57 12.92
N ASN A 291 -17.82 7.69 13.54
CA ASN A 291 -18.54 8.28 14.68
C ASN A 291 -19.98 8.66 14.30
N LYS A 292 -20.16 9.32 13.16
CA LYS A 292 -21.48 9.68 12.63
C LYS A 292 -22.34 8.44 12.33
N SER A 293 -21.70 7.35 11.92
CA SER A 293 -22.37 6.08 11.60
C SER A 293 -22.58 5.18 12.81
N ASN A 294 -22.04 5.56 13.98
CA ASN A 294 -22.05 4.84 15.24
C ASN A 294 -21.45 3.42 15.11
N VAL A 295 -20.29 3.33 14.47
CA VAL A 295 -19.48 2.10 14.35
C VAL A 295 -18.05 2.35 14.83
N PRO A 296 -17.34 1.31 15.33
CA PRO A 296 -15.93 1.44 15.64
C PRO A 296 -15.12 1.84 14.41
N VAL A 297 -14.06 2.63 14.63
CA VAL A 297 -13.10 2.95 13.57
C VAL A 297 -12.33 1.68 13.13
N PRO A 298 -12.00 1.53 11.85
CA PRO A 298 -11.22 0.39 11.36
C PRO A 298 -9.73 0.51 11.72
N ASN A 299 -8.99 -0.61 11.62
CA ASN A 299 -7.56 -0.55 11.37
C ASN A 299 -7.31 0.00 9.95
N ILE A 300 -6.24 0.76 9.76
CA ILE A 300 -5.86 1.33 8.46
C ILE A 300 -4.64 0.59 7.92
N ILE A 301 -4.74 0.17 6.66
CA ILE A 301 -3.62 -0.35 5.88
C ILE A 301 -3.33 0.57 4.69
N THR A 302 -2.05 0.70 4.35
CA THR A 302 -1.59 1.38 3.14
C THR A 302 -0.57 0.51 2.40
N GLU A 303 -0.53 0.65 1.08
CA GLU A 303 0.34 -0.12 0.16
C GLU A 303 1.30 0.80 -0.60
N PHE A 304 2.11 1.58 0.12
CA PHE A 304 2.91 2.69 -0.42
C PHE A 304 4.20 2.24 -1.12
N GLY A 305 4.12 1.24 -2.01
CA GLY A 305 5.27 0.60 -2.66
C GLY A 305 6.17 1.54 -3.47
N SER A 306 5.61 2.49 -4.24
CA SER A 306 6.44 3.44 -5.01
C SER A 306 7.05 4.55 -4.14
N PHE A 307 6.42 4.88 -3.02
CA PHE A 307 6.94 5.87 -2.07
C PHE A 307 8.04 5.30 -1.20
N THR A 308 8.00 3.99 -0.93
CA THR A 308 9.09 3.24 -0.31
C THR A 308 10.36 3.33 -1.16
#